data_AF-A0A849HA53-F1
#
_entry.id   AF-A0A849HA53-F1
#
_cell.length_a   1.000
_cell.length_b   1.000
_cell.length_c   1.000
_cell.angle_alpha   90.00
_cell.angle_beta   90.00
_cell.angle_gamma   90.00
#
_symmetry.space_group_name_H-M   'P 1'
#
loop_
_entity.id
_entity.type
_entity.pdbx_description
1 polymer ?
#
loop_
_entity_poly.entity_id
_entity_poly.type
_entity_poly.pdbx_seq_one_letter_code
_entity_poly.pdbx_strand_id
1 'polypeptide(L)'
;DCVACHQTDYDGKHAGSGYPTDCTSCHTPTVWSDGQFNHDSQYFPIFSGKHNGKWSACSTCHTNQSDYSEFTCFACHTHSQTTMDNKHSEVAGYVYASPNCLSCHPNGTGE
;
A
#
# COMPACT_ATOMS: atom_id res chain seq x y z
N ASP A 1 7.23 10.33 -1.75
CA ASP A 1 8.43 10.79 -2.48
C ASP A 1 8.72 9.81 -3.62
N CYS A 2 8.92 10.27 -4.86
CA CYS A 2 9.10 9.41 -6.03
C CYS A 2 10.43 8.66 -6.00
N VAL A 3 11.50 9.35 -5.59
CA VAL A 3 12.85 8.77 -5.56
C VAL A 3 13.05 7.77 -4.43
N ALA A 4 12.22 7.81 -3.38
CA ALA A 4 12.27 6.82 -2.30
C ALA A 4 12.10 5.37 -2.82
N CYS A 5 11.37 5.18 -3.92
CA CYS A 5 11.20 3.87 -4.56
C CYS A 5 11.90 3.79 -5.93
N HIS A 6 11.98 4.89 -6.68
CA HIS A 6 12.52 4.92 -8.04
C HIS A 6 13.95 5.46 -8.12
N GLN A 7 14.75 5.35 -7.05
CA GLN A 7 16.14 5.81 -7.07
C GLN A 7 16.95 5.15 -8.20
N THR A 8 16.80 3.83 -8.38
CA THR A 8 17.49 3.09 -9.45
C THR A 8 17.07 3.57 -10.84
N ASP A 9 15.79 3.87 -11.06
CA ASP A 9 15.30 4.37 -12.34
C ASP A 9 15.79 5.80 -12.60
N TYR A 10 15.76 6.65 -11.57
CA TYR A 10 16.30 8.00 -11.62
C TYR A 10 17.79 7.98 -11.96
N ASP A 11 18.59 7.18 -11.27
CA ASP A 11 20.02 7.05 -11.54
C ASP A 11 20.25 6.49 -12.95
N GLY A 12 19.48 5.50 -13.39
CA GLY A 12 19.63 4.90 -14.72
C GLY A 12 19.27 5.82 -15.89
N LYS A 13 18.38 6.80 -15.69
CA LYS A 13 17.85 7.66 -16.77
C LYS A 13 18.29 9.13 -16.66
N HIS A 14 18.64 9.58 -15.46
CA HIS A 14 19.00 10.96 -15.14
C HIS A 14 20.39 11.08 -14.46
N ALA A 15 21.21 10.01 -14.43
CA ALA A 15 22.57 10.10 -13.91
C ALA A 15 23.36 11.24 -14.57
N GLY A 16 23.98 12.07 -13.74
CA GLY A 16 24.86 13.17 -14.19
C GLY A 16 24.14 14.34 -14.87
N SER A 17 22.81 14.34 -14.96
CA SER A 17 22.06 15.45 -15.57
C SER A 17 21.89 16.65 -14.64
N GLY A 18 21.97 16.42 -13.32
CA GLY A 18 21.70 17.45 -12.30
C GLY A 18 20.21 17.82 -12.19
N TYR A 19 19.30 17.02 -12.75
CA TYR A 19 17.87 17.26 -12.59
C TYR A 19 17.44 17.17 -11.11
N PRO A 20 16.36 17.87 -10.72
CA PRO A 20 15.80 17.73 -9.39
C PRO A 20 15.08 16.37 -9.23
N THR A 21 14.99 15.90 -8.00
CA THR A 21 14.21 14.69 -7.65
C THR A 21 12.70 14.96 -7.56
N ASP A 22 12.28 16.23 -7.70
CA ASP A 22 10.88 16.59 -7.95
C ASP A 22 10.49 16.21 -9.39
N CYS A 23 10.08 14.95 -9.53
CA CYS A 23 9.69 14.34 -10.79
C CYS A 23 8.49 15.05 -11.43
N THR A 24 7.60 15.65 -10.63
CA THR A 24 6.33 16.24 -11.10
C THR A 24 6.52 17.54 -11.89
N SER A 25 7.69 18.16 -11.76
CA SER A 25 8.08 19.34 -12.51
C SER A 25 8.18 19.09 -14.03
N CYS A 26 8.45 17.84 -14.43
CA CYS A 26 8.68 17.45 -15.82
C CYS A 26 7.85 16.23 -16.26
N HIS A 27 7.56 15.31 -15.33
CA HIS A 27 6.77 14.11 -15.59
C HIS A 27 5.42 14.23 -14.91
N THR A 28 4.35 14.08 -15.69
CA THR A 28 3.02 13.86 -15.11
C THR A 28 2.92 12.37 -14.78
N PRO A 29 2.83 11.96 -13.50
CA PRO A 29 2.63 10.56 -13.12
C PRO A 29 1.20 10.16 -13.48
N THR A 30 0.94 9.93 -14.76
CA THR A 30 -0.39 9.61 -15.28
C THR A 30 -0.77 8.15 -15.03
N VAL A 31 0.22 7.28 -14.77
CA VAL A 31 -0.03 5.87 -14.47
C VAL A 31 1.09 5.34 -13.57
N TRP A 32 0.75 4.92 -12.36
CA TRP A 32 1.63 4.13 -11.48
C TRP A 32 1.93 2.73 -12.06
N SER A 33 1.37 2.37 -13.23
CA SER A 33 1.48 1.04 -13.84
C SER A 33 2.89 0.67 -14.30
N ASP A 34 3.74 1.66 -14.55
CA ASP A 34 5.09 1.42 -15.08
C ASP A 34 6.12 1.23 -13.96
N GLY A 35 5.76 1.63 -12.73
CA GLY A 35 6.48 1.23 -11.53
C GLY A 35 6.10 -0.20 -11.20
N GLN A 36 7.05 -1.13 -11.32
CA GLN A 36 6.86 -2.56 -11.10
C GLN A 36 6.57 -2.96 -9.64
N PHE A 37 5.84 -2.14 -8.88
CA PHE A 37 5.42 -2.48 -7.53
C PHE A 37 4.21 -3.40 -7.58
N ASN A 38 4.49 -4.70 -7.56
CA ASN A 38 3.49 -5.73 -7.70
C ASN A 38 2.81 -6.01 -6.35
N HIS A 39 1.81 -5.19 -6.02
CA HIS A 39 0.94 -5.40 -4.86
C HIS A 39 0.29 -6.78 -4.86
N ASP A 40 -0.13 -7.28 -6.02
CA ASP A 40 -0.91 -8.52 -6.11
C ASP A 40 -0.11 -9.80 -5.84
N SER A 41 1.18 -9.80 -6.18
CA SER A 41 2.03 -10.99 -5.99
C SER A 41 2.82 -10.98 -4.69
N GLN A 42 3.04 -9.81 -4.08
CA GLN A 42 3.92 -9.65 -2.92
C GLN A 42 3.20 -9.09 -1.68
N TYR A 43 2.05 -8.45 -1.86
CA TYR A 43 1.36 -7.70 -0.80
C TYR A 43 -0.16 -7.89 -0.90
N PHE A 44 -0.92 -6.94 -0.33
CA PHE A 44 -2.37 -6.91 -0.47
C PHE A 44 -2.78 -6.63 -1.94
N PRO A 45 -3.65 -7.46 -2.55
CA PRO A 45 -3.94 -7.41 -3.98
C PRO A 45 -4.91 -6.28 -4.33
N ILE A 46 -4.38 -5.10 -4.61
CA ILE A 46 -5.18 -3.91 -4.96
C ILE A 46 -5.56 -3.85 -6.44
N PHE A 47 -4.85 -4.54 -7.33
CA PHE A 47 -5.10 -4.46 -8.78
C PHE A 47 -6.04 -5.56 -9.27
N SER A 48 -6.00 -6.75 -8.69
CA SER A 48 -6.93 -7.85 -8.96
C SER A 48 -8.05 -7.97 -7.92
N GLY A 49 -7.89 -7.35 -6.75
CA GLY A 49 -8.88 -7.38 -5.67
C GLY A 49 -9.96 -6.31 -5.77
N LYS A 50 -10.79 -6.22 -4.72
CA LYS A 50 -11.95 -5.32 -4.64
C LYS A 50 -11.60 -3.83 -4.64
N HIS A 51 -10.34 -3.49 -4.44
CA HIS A 51 -9.84 -2.11 -4.41
C HIS A 51 -9.41 -1.59 -5.80
N ASN A 52 -9.43 -2.45 -6.83
CA ASN A 52 -9.04 -2.06 -8.18
C ASN A 52 -9.87 -0.88 -8.70
N GLY A 53 -9.18 0.15 -9.19
CA GLY A 53 -9.79 1.36 -9.75
C GLY A 53 -10.54 2.22 -8.74
N LYS A 54 -10.43 1.96 -7.43
CA LYS A 54 -11.06 2.80 -6.40
C LYS A 54 -10.22 4.03 -6.08
N TRP A 55 -8.90 3.92 -6.12
CA TRP A 55 -7.96 4.99 -5.81
C TRP A 55 -6.74 4.91 -6.72
N SER A 56 -6.12 6.07 -6.96
CA SER A 56 -4.91 6.19 -7.78
C SER A 56 -3.70 6.73 -7.00
N ALA A 57 -3.89 7.13 -5.74
CA ALA A 57 -2.84 7.70 -4.90
C ALA A 57 -2.43 6.71 -3.80
N CYS A 58 -1.14 6.40 -3.70
CA CYS A 58 -0.62 5.51 -2.65
C CYS A 58 -0.86 6.05 -1.25
N SER A 59 -0.89 7.38 -1.11
CA SER A 59 -1.18 8.06 0.15
C SER A 59 -2.59 7.80 0.67
N THR A 60 -3.49 7.27 -0.15
CA THR A 60 -4.82 6.85 0.32
C THR A 60 -4.74 5.72 1.35
N CYS A 61 -3.78 4.81 1.20
CA CYS A 61 -3.56 3.70 2.14
C CYS A 61 -2.30 3.90 2.99
N HIS A 62 -1.23 4.43 2.39
CA HIS A 62 0.07 4.67 3.02
C HIS A 62 0.19 6.13 3.44
N THR A 63 -0.39 6.46 4.58
CA THR A 63 -0.47 7.85 5.06
C THR A 63 0.89 8.41 5.50
N ASN A 64 1.85 7.54 5.81
CA ASN A 64 3.23 7.91 6.10
C ASN A 64 4.11 7.74 4.86
N GLN A 65 4.57 8.86 4.29
CA GLN A 65 5.41 8.85 3.09
C GLN A 65 6.85 8.41 3.34
N SER A 66 7.27 8.34 4.61
CA SER A 66 8.62 7.87 5.01
C SER A 66 8.63 6.38 5.35
N ASP A 67 7.46 5.77 5.54
CA ASP A 67 7.32 4.35 5.86
C ASP A 67 6.02 3.79 5.26
N TYR A 68 6.16 3.16 4.09
CA TYR A 68 5.04 2.51 3.40
C TYR A 68 4.63 1.17 4.04
N SER A 69 5.35 0.66 5.03
CA SER A 69 4.89 -0.50 5.81
C SER A 69 3.80 -0.12 6.83
N GLU A 70 3.68 1.18 7.13
CA GLU A 70 2.62 1.71 7.97
C GLU A 70 1.33 1.89 7.15
N PHE A 71 0.27 1.19 7.56
CA PHE A 71 -1.06 1.31 6.96
C PHE A 71 -2.16 0.91 7.95
N THR A 72 -3.40 1.30 7.66
CA THR A 72 -4.56 0.86 8.42
C THR A 72 -5.78 0.59 7.54
N CYS A 73 -6.43 -0.54 7.74
CA CYS A 73 -7.70 -0.88 7.10
C CYS A 73 -8.85 -0.03 7.68
N PHE A 74 -8.72 0.39 8.94
CA PHE A 74 -9.79 1.01 9.74
C PHE A 74 -10.19 2.40 9.27
N ALA A 75 -9.35 3.06 8.46
CA ALA A 75 -9.67 4.35 7.88
C ALA A 75 -10.87 4.28 6.91
N CYS A 76 -11.14 3.12 6.31
CA CYS A 76 -12.26 2.92 5.39
C CYS A 76 -13.17 1.75 5.78
N HIS A 77 -12.62 0.69 6.40
CA HIS A 77 -13.36 -0.51 6.79
C HIS A 77 -13.48 -0.55 8.31
N THR A 78 -14.63 -0.11 8.82
CA THR A 78 -14.89 -0.08 10.25
C THR A 78 -15.25 -1.48 10.75
N HIS A 79 -14.32 -2.10 11.46
CA HIS A 79 -14.61 -3.22 12.33
C HIS A 79 -14.72 -2.71 13.78
N SER A 80 -15.60 -3.33 14.57
CA SER A 80 -15.61 -3.13 16.02
C SER A 80 -14.64 -4.12 16.64
N GLN A 81 -13.73 -3.64 17.48
CA GLN A 81 -12.78 -4.50 18.19
C GLN A 81 -13.51 -5.58 18.97
N THR A 82 -14.51 -5.21 19.78
CA THR A 82 -15.29 -6.17 20.58
C THR A 82 -15.96 -7.25 19.71
N THR A 83 -16.46 -6.87 18.54
CA THR A 83 -17.07 -7.84 17.63
C THR A 83 -16.03 -8.78 17.03
N MET A 84 -14.87 -8.27 16.63
CA MET A 84 -13.79 -9.11 16.09
C MET A 84 -13.17 -9.99 17.16
N ASP A 85 -12.98 -9.50 18.38
CA ASP A 85 -12.47 -10.26 19.51
C ASP A 85 -13.37 -11.47 19.80
N ASN A 86 -14.69 -11.27 19.79
CA ASN A 86 -15.65 -12.36 19.96
C ASN A 86 -15.59 -13.38 18.82
N LYS A 87 -15.50 -12.93 17.57
CA LYS A 87 -15.41 -13.80 16.38
C LYS A 87 -14.10 -14.59 16.31
N HIS A 88 -13.01 -14.01 16.81
CA HIS A 88 -11.68 -14.63 16.79
C HIS A 88 -11.27 -15.18 18.16
N SER A 89 -12.22 -15.39 19.07
CA SER A 89 -11.97 -15.84 20.45
C SER A 89 -11.21 -17.18 20.54
N GLU A 90 -11.34 -18.02 19.53
CA GLU A 90 -10.66 -19.33 19.43
C GLU A 90 -9.43 -19.29 18.52
N VAL A 91 -9.10 -18.13 17.93
CA VAL A 91 -7.98 -17.98 17.00
C VAL A 91 -6.72 -17.62 17.77
N ALA A 92 -5.84 -18.59 17.96
CA ALA A 92 -4.54 -18.37 18.59
C ALA A 92 -3.71 -17.34 17.81
N GLY A 93 -3.14 -16.37 18.52
CA GLY A 93 -2.32 -15.31 17.91
C GLY A 93 -3.12 -14.19 17.23
N TYR A 94 -4.44 -14.15 17.40
CA TYR A 94 -5.25 -13.02 16.97
C TYR A 94 -4.81 -11.72 17.66
N VAL A 95 -4.65 -10.67 16.85
CA VAL A 95 -4.34 -9.31 17.29
C VAL A 95 -5.19 -8.36 16.46
N TYR A 96 -5.89 -7.44 17.13
CA TYR A 96 -6.72 -6.42 16.47
C TYR A 96 -5.87 -5.28 15.89
N ALA A 97 -5.10 -5.58 14.85
CA ALA A 97 -4.23 -4.64 14.16
C ALA A 97 -4.16 -4.95 12.65
N SER A 98 -4.10 -3.93 11.80
CA SER A 98 -4.18 -4.08 10.34
C SER A 98 -3.12 -5.02 9.73
N PRO A 99 -1.83 -4.99 10.16
CA PRO A 99 -0.84 -5.96 9.68
C PRO A 99 -1.18 -7.42 10.03
N ASN A 100 -1.76 -7.65 11.21
CA ASN A 100 -2.20 -8.97 11.66
C ASN A 100 -3.48 -9.41 10.93
N CYS A 101 -4.41 -8.49 10.68
CA CYS A 101 -5.57 -8.74 9.82
C CYS A 101 -5.12 -9.21 8.44
N LEU A 102 -4.14 -8.52 7.83
CA LEU A 102 -3.59 -8.87 6.51
C LEU A 102 -2.95 -10.27 6.49
N SER A 103 -2.30 -10.67 7.59
CA SER A 103 -1.63 -11.96 7.69
C SER A 103 -2.61 -13.15 7.59
N CYS A 104 -3.83 -13.00 8.11
CA CYS A 104 -4.87 -14.03 8.03
C CYS A 104 -5.87 -13.80 6.88
N HIS A 105 -6.10 -12.54 6.49
CA HIS A 105 -7.02 -12.11 5.44
C HIS A 105 -6.24 -11.41 4.30
N PRO A 106 -5.42 -12.15 3.52
CA PRO A 106 -4.48 -11.57 2.57
C PRO A 106 -5.15 -10.82 1.40
N ASN A 107 -6.41 -11.12 1.14
CA ASN A 107 -7.25 -10.48 0.12
C ASN A 107 -8.32 -9.55 0.73
N GLY A 108 -8.31 -9.36 2.05
CA GLY A 108 -9.24 -8.49 2.76
C GLY A 108 -10.63 -9.07 2.94
N THR A 109 -10.81 -10.38 2.69
CA THR A 109 -12.07 -11.08 2.97
C THR A 109 -11.93 -11.88 4.25
N GLY A 110 -12.89 -11.73 5.16
CA GLY A 110 -13.02 -12.52 6.39
C GLY A 110 -14.26 -13.41 6.42
N GLU A 111 -14.69 -13.87 5.24
CA GLU A 111 -15.74 -14.89 5.09
C GLU A 111 -15.24 -16.26 5.53
#